data_AF-A0A7Y4SY54-F1
#
_entry.id   AF-A0A7Y4SY54-F1
#
_cell.length_a   1.000
_cell.length_b   1.000
_cell.length_c   1.000
_cell.angle_alpha   90.00
_cell.angle_beta   90.00
_cell.angle_gamma   90.00
#
_symmetry.space_group_name_H-M   'P 1'
#
loop_
_entity.id
_entity.type
_entity.pdbx_description
1 polymer ?
#
loop_
_entity_poly.entity_id
_entity_poly.type
_entity_poly.pdbx_seq_one_letter_code
_entity_poly.pdbx_strand_id
1 'polypeptide(L)'
;MSSQPEDQPYSDSHLDSSEYRKRLLRKLNTLIAVLEVACAKVRRSLEGPDPDVERLTRIQNNLKETLQVCLRAKRALERCEQQKPERQVLELESAASLQLPAAASAPNEAQRGELASSDEQHKFERLGPIDLREVRACDLDLLCQKLMDAPLQ
;
A
#
# COMPACT_ATOMS: atom_id res chain seq x y z
N MET A 1 -20.86 -24.78 -19.04
CA MET A 1 -21.47 -23.50 -19.42
C MET A 1 -20.68 -22.41 -18.73
N SER A 2 -19.94 -21.64 -19.54
CA SER A 2 -18.97 -20.63 -19.13
C SER A 2 -19.64 -19.43 -18.45
N SER A 3 -19.14 -19.02 -17.29
CA SER A 3 -19.47 -17.72 -16.69
C SER A 3 -18.23 -16.84 -16.78
N GLN A 4 -18.06 -16.13 -17.90
CA GLN A 4 -17.20 -14.95 -17.94
C GLN A 4 -17.93 -13.82 -17.21
N PRO A 5 -17.36 -13.23 -16.14
CA PRO A 5 -17.88 -12.01 -15.56
C PRO A 5 -17.01 -10.86 -16.08
N GLU A 6 -17.29 -10.39 -17.30
CA GLU A 6 -16.75 -9.13 -17.82
C GLU A 6 -17.91 -8.29 -18.37
N ASP A 7 -17.80 -6.96 -18.19
CA ASP A 7 -18.73 -5.88 -18.56
C ASP A 7 -19.79 -5.45 -17.53
N GLN A 8 -19.41 -5.31 -16.26
CA GLN A 8 -20.03 -4.27 -15.43
C GLN A 8 -19.24 -2.97 -15.57
N PRO A 9 -19.90 -1.82 -15.75
CA PRO A 9 -19.23 -0.52 -15.84
C PRO A 9 -18.36 -0.28 -14.60
N TYR A 10 -17.18 0.29 -14.83
CA TYR A 10 -16.26 0.67 -13.75
C TYR A 10 -16.98 1.62 -12.78
N SER A 11 -17.04 1.24 -11.50
CA SER A 11 -17.44 2.12 -10.41
C SER A 11 -16.34 2.11 -9.35
N ASP A 12 -16.03 3.26 -8.76
CA ASP A 12 -14.94 3.38 -7.76
C ASP A 12 -15.16 2.45 -6.55
N SER A 13 -16.41 2.15 -6.21
CA SER A 13 -16.80 1.19 -5.17
C SER A 13 -16.41 -0.27 -5.48
N HIS A 14 -16.08 -0.63 -6.73
CA HIS A 14 -15.55 -1.97 -7.05
C HIS A 14 -14.14 -2.20 -6.50
N LEU A 15 -13.36 -1.12 -6.28
CA LEU A 15 -12.04 -1.19 -5.67
C LEU A 15 -12.09 -1.60 -4.19
N ASP A 16 -13.24 -1.52 -3.53
CA ASP A 16 -13.37 -1.97 -2.14
C ASP A 16 -13.39 -3.49 -2.01
N SER A 17 -13.83 -4.19 -3.08
CA SER A 17 -13.90 -5.65 -3.10
C SER A 17 -12.50 -6.28 -3.26
N SER A 18 -12.13 -7.14 -2.30
CA SER A 18 -10.82 -7.79 -2.28
C SER A 18 -10.59 -8.69 -3.51
N GLU A 19 -11.64 -9.37 -3.97
CA GLU A 19 -11.55 -10.26 -5.14
C GLU A 19 -11.32 -9.50 -6.45
N TYR A 20 -11.94 -8.33 -6.64
CA TYR A 20 -11.69 -7.49 -7.81
C TYR A 20 -10.26 -6.95 -7.80
N ARG A 21 -9.77 -6.47 -6.64
CA ARG A 21 -8.38 -6.01 -6.49
C ARG A 21 -7.37 -7.11 -6.79
N LYS A 22 -7.53 -8.31 -6.23
CA LYS A 22 -6.67 -9.47 -6.55
C LYS A 22 -6.69 -9.81 -8.05
N ARG A 23 -7.85 -9.71 -8.70
CA ARG A 23 -7.97 -9.94 -10.15
C ARG A 23 -7.25 -8.85 -10.94
N LEU A 24 -7.42 -7.59 -10.55
CA LEU A 24 -6.76 -6.46 -11.18
C LEU A 24 -5.24 -6.53 -11.01
N LEU A 25 -4.76 -6.87 -9.81
CA LEU A 25 -3.33 -7.06 -9.53
C LEU A 25 -2.73 -8.18 -10.40
N ARG A 26 -3.45 -9.29 -10.58
CA ARG A 26 -3.05 -10.36 -11.52
C ARG A 26 -2.95 -9.85 -12.96
N LYS A 27 -3.98 -9.15 -13.46
CA LYS A 27 -3.96 -8.55 -14.81
C LYS A 27 -2.77 -7.59 -14.97
N LEU A 28 -2.50 -6.79 -13.95
CA LEU A 28 -1.44 -5.80 -13.93
C LEU A 28 -0.04 -6.44 -13.87
N ASN A 29 0.15 -7.50 -13.08
CA ASN A 29 1.40 -8.26 -13.06
C ASN A 29 1.69 -8.93 -14.42
N THR A 30 0.68 -9.53 -15.06
CA THR A 30 0.83 -10.08 -16.41
C THR A 30 1.24 -9.00 -17.42
N LEU A 31 0.59 -7.82 -17.36
CA LEU A 31 0.91 -6.71 -18.25
C LEU A 31 2.35 -6.20 -18.04
N ILE A 32 2.79 -6.05 -16.78
CA ILE A 32 4.19 -5.69 -16.46
C ILE A 32 5.16 -6.69 -17.09
N ALA A 33 4.94 -8.00 -16.91
CA ALA A 33 5.83 -9.03 -17.46
C ALA A 33 5.94 -8.94 -18.98
N VAL A 34 4.81 -8.72 -19.68
CA VAL A 34 4.80 -8.56 -21.14
C VAL A 34 5.56 -7.30 -21.56
N LEU A 35 5.39 -6.18 -20.86
CA LEU A 35 6.10 -4.93 -21.15
C LEU A 35 7.61 -5.05 -20.92
N GLU A 36 8.03 -5.77 -19.88
CA GLU A 36 9.46 -6.04 -19.62
C GLU A 36 10.10 -6.87 -20.74
N VAL A 37 9.41 -7.92 -21.18
CA VAL A 37 9.85 -8.74 -22.33
C VAL A 37 9.89 -7.91 -23.61
N ALA A 38 8.89 -7.06 -23.85
CA ALA A 38 8.87 -6.16 -25.01
C ALA A 38 10.05 -5.17 -24.97
N CYS A 39 10.35 -4.58 -23.81
CA CYS A 39 11.52 -3.72 -23.63
C CYS A 39 12.84 -4.45 -23.89
N ALA A 40 12.97 -5.70 -23.42
CA ALA A 40 14.13 -6.54 -23.70
C ALA A 40 14.26 -6.87 -25.19
N LYS A 41 13.14 -7.16 -25.87
CA LYS A 41 13.11 -7.45 -27.30
C LYS A 41 13.55 -6.24 -28.14
N VAL A 42 13.04 -5.05 -27.81
CA VAL A 42 13.43 -3.80 -28.50
C VAL A 42 14.90 -3.48 -28.29
N ARG A 43 15.44 -3.70 -27.08
CA ARG A 43 16.89 -3.56 -26.83
C ARG A 43 17.72 -4.48 -27.71
N ARG A 44 17.35 -5.76 -27.81
CA ARG A 44 18.03 -6.70 -28.72
C ARG A 44 17.89 -6.30 -30.19
N SER A 45 16.75 -5.76 -30.59
CA SER A 45 16.56 -5.25 -31.95
C SER A 45 17.44 -4.03 -32.26
N LEU A 46 17.73 -3.18 -31.27
CA LEU A 46 18.66 -2.06 -31.41
C LEU A 46 20.13 -2.51 -31.53
N GLU A 47 20.48 -3.66 -30.94
CA GLU A 47 21.82 -4.26 -31.02
C GLU A 47 22.04 -5.10 -32.29
N GLY A 48 20.97 -5.35 -33.05
CA GLY A 48 21.02 -6.14 -34.28
C GLY A 48 21.63 -5.40 -35.47
N PRO A 49 21.86 -6.10 -36.59
CA PRO A 49 22.36 -5.47 -37.82
C PRO A 49 21.30 -4.56 -38.45
N ASP A 50 21.72 -3.36 -38.87
CA ASP A 50 20.89 -2.33 -39.52
C ASP A 50 19.59 -1.98 -38.76
N PRO A 51 19.68 -1.52 -37.50
CA PRO A 51 18.51 -1.20 -36.70
C PRO A 51 17.88 0.10 -37.17
N ASP A 52 16.55 0.12 -37.26
CA ASP A 52 15.77 1.35 -37.36
C ASP A 52 15.77 2.07 -35.99
N VAL A 53 16.88 2.76 -35.72
CA VAL A 53 17.20 3.35 -34.42
C VAL A 53 16.12 4.33 -33.97
N GLU A 54 15.63 5.18 -34.86
CA GLU A 54 14.66 6.22 -34.53
C GLU A 54 13.33 5.61 -34.09
N ARG A 55 12.80 4.67 -34.88
CA ARG A 55 11.55 4.00 -34.54
C ARG A 55 11.69 3.16 -33.28
N LEU A 56 12.77 2.37 -33.16
CA LEU A 56 12.99 1.50 -32.01
C LEU A 56 13.21 2.29 -30.71
N THR A 57 13.88 3.44 -30.77
CA THR A 57 14.05 4.33 -29.61
C THR A 57 12.70 4.90 -29.14
N ARG A 58 11.85 5.36 -30.08
CA ARG A 58 10.49 5.82 -29.76
C ARG A 58 9.66 4.72 -29.12
N ILE A 59 9.68 3.53 -29.71
CA ILE A 59 8.97 2.36 -29.15
C ILE A 59 9.50 2.04 -27.75
N GLN A 60 10.82 2.05 -27.54
CA GLN A 60 11.41 1.78 -26.23
C GLN A 60 10.94 2.79 -25.17
N ASN A 61 10.88 4.08 -25.52
CA ASN A 61 10.43 5.13 -24.59
C ASN A 61 8.96 4.94 -24.22
N ASN A 62 8.08 4.71 -25.18
CA ASN A 62 6.66 4.47 -24.93
C ASN A 62 6.43 3.24 -24.04
N LEU A 63 7.17 2.15 -24.28
CA LEU A 63 7.10 0.94 -23.45
C LEU A 63 7.60 1.21 -22.02
N LYS A 64 8.69 1.96 -21.85
CA LYS A 64 9.21 2.34 -20.53
C LYS A 64 8.23 3.22 -19.76
N GLU A 65 7.65 4.22 -20.41
CA GLU A 65 6.66 5.11 -19.80
C GLU A 65 5.41 4.33 -19.35
N THR A 66 4.90 3.46 -20.23
CA THR A 66 3.75 2.60 -19.91
C THR A 66 4.07 1.67 -18.73
N LEU A 67 5.26 1.04 -18.73
CA LEU A 67 5.72 0.19 -17.65
C LEU A 67 5.80 0.95 -16.32
N GLN A 68 6.29 2.19 -16.32
CA GLN A 68 6.33 3.02 -15.12
C GLN A 68 4.92 3.31 -14.58
N VAL A 69 3.95 3.60 -15.45
CA VAL A 69 2.55 3.80 -15.05
C VAL A 69 1.98 2.52 -14.43
N CYS A 70 2.20 1.36 -15.04
CA CYS A 70 1.77 0.08 -14.48
C CYS A 70 2.40 -0.18 -13.10
N LEU A 71 3.70 0.05 -12.93
CA LEU A 71 4.38 -0.13 -11.64
C LEU A 71 3.84 0.82 -10.57
N ARG A 72 3.50 2.07 -10.92
CA ARG A 72 2.87 3.02 -9.98
C ARG A 72 1.47 2.56 -9.59
N ALA A 73 0.67 2.11 -10.56
CA ALA A 73 -0.65 1.56 -10.32
C ALA A 73 -0.60 0.30 -9.43
N LYS A 74 0.39 -0.58 -9.63
CA LYS A 74 0.65 -1.74 -8.75
C LYS A 74 0.83 -1.30 -7.29
N ARG A 75 1.75 -0.36 -7.04
CA ARG A 75 2.04 0.13 -5.68
C ARG A 75 0.83 0.85 -5.07
N ALA A 76 0.03 1.55 -5.87
CA ALA A 76 -1.19 2.17 -5.37
C ALA A 76 -2.19 1.09 -4.92
N LEU A 77 -2.38 0.05 -5.74
CA LEU A 77 -3.30 -1.05 -5.44
C LEU A 77 -2.86 -1.86 -4.21
N GLU A 78 -1.57 -2.15 -4.09
CA GLU A 78 -0.98 -2.87 -2.93
C GLU A 78 -1.09 -2.07 -1.63
N ARG A 79 -0.88 -0.74 -1.67
CA ARG A 79 -1.08 0.12 -0.49
C ARG A 79 -2.54 0.13 -0.03
N CYS A 80 -3.50 0.10 -0.96
CA CYS A 80 -4.92 -0.05 -0.60
C CYS A 80 -5.23 -1.43 0.02
N GLU A 81 -4.46 -2.48 -0.27
CA GLU A 81 -4.60 -3.76 0.42
C GLU A 81 -4.04 -3.71 1.86
N GLN A 82 -2.93 -3.00 2.05
CA GLN A 82 -2.27 -2.88 3.36
C GLN A 82 -2.98 -1.90 4.31
N GLN A 83 -3.66 -0.88 3.77
CA GLN A 83 -4.37 0.15 4.55
C GLN A 83 -5.77 -0.26 4.98
N LYS A 84 -6.16 -1.54 4.90
CA LYS A 84 -7.46 -1.96 5.44
C LYS A 84 -7.33 -2.26 6.93
N PRO A 85 -7.74 -1.36 7.86
CA PRO A 85 -8.11 -1.82 9.18
C PRO A 85 -9.32 -2.73 9.00
N GLU A 86 -9.45 -3.76 9.84
CA GLU A 86 -10.68 -4.50 10.03
C GLU A 86 -11.76 -3.55 10.58
N ARG A 87 -12.27 -2.63 9.76
CA ARG A 87 -13.45 -1.81 10.06
C ARG A 87 -14.68 -2.63 9.69
N GLN A 88 -14.99 -3.56 10.59
CA GLN A 88 -16.37 -3.92 10.81
C GLN A 88 -17.05 -2.76 11.55
N VAL A 89 -18.13 -2.26 10.92
CA VAL A 89 -19.25 -1.51 11.48
C VAL A 89 -18.94 -0.10 12.02
N LEU A 90 -19.23 0.92 11.21
CA LEU A 90 -20.22 1.97 11.53
C LEU A 90 -20.29 2.95 10.35
N GLU A 91 -21.23 2.69 9.44
CA GLU A 91 -21.97 3.78 8.83
C GLU A 91 -22.56 4.63 9.95
N LEU A 92 -22.18 5.91 10.02
CA LEU A 92 -23.19 6.94 10.24
C LEU A 92 -22.79 8.18 9.47
N GLU A 93 -23.79 8.64 8.74
CA GLU A 93 -23.75 9.64 7.70
C GLU A 93 -23.40 11.03 8.21
N SER A 94 -22.93 11.86 7.27
CA SER A 94 -23.30 13.27 7.15
C SER A 94 -23.02 14.19 8.35
N ALA A 95 -22.00 15.05 8.20
CA ALA A 95 -22.28 16.46 7.95
C ALA A 95 -20.97 17.25 7.80
N ALA A 96 -21.03 18.21 6.89
CA ALA A 96 -20.11 19.31 6.75
C ALA A 96 -19.69 19.91 8.09
N SER A 97 -18.39 20.20 8.26
CA SER A 97 -17.88 21.57 8.42
C SER A 97 -16.40 21.57 8.76
N LEU A 98 -15.64 22.30 7.94
CA LEU A 98 -14.34 22.83 8.29
C LEU A 98 -14.47 23.69 9.56
N GLN A 99 -13.76 23.34 10.63
CA GLN A 99 -13.31 24.28 11.66
C GLN A 99 -12.22 23.64 12.54
N LEU A 100 -10.98 24.06 12.32
CA LEU A 100 -9.94 24.03 13.36
C LEU A 100 -10.34 25.06 14.43
N PRO A 101 -10.24 24.69 15.71
CA PRO A 101 -9.45 25.54 16.59
C PRO A 101 -8.45 24.77 17.44
N ALA A 102 -7.46 25.54 17.88
CA ALA A 102 -6.28 25.13 18.59
C ALA A 102 -6.54 24.66 20.04
N ALA A 103 -5.59 23.85 20.51
CA ALA A 103 -5.14 23.70 21.90
C ALA A 103 -6.18 23.24 22.95
N ALA A 104 -6.20 21.92 23.20
CA ALA A 104 -6.05 21.28 24.51
C ALA A 104 -6.38 19.78 24.37
N SER A 105 -5.38 18.99 23.99
CA SER A 105 -5.56 17.53 23.83
C SER A 105 -5.63 16.86 25.20
N ALA A 106 -6.82 16.83 25.81
CA ALA A 106 -7.16 15.72 26.68
C ALA A 106 -7.31 14.46 25.80
N PRO A 107 -6.66 13.33 26.12
CA PRO A 107 -6.79 12.13 25.32
C PRO A 107 -8.23 11.65 25.33
N ASN A 108 -8.78 11.45 24.13
CA ASN A 108 -10.13 10.99 23.87
C ASN A 108 -10.40 9.71 24.68
N GLU A 109 -11.53 9.61 25.38
CA GLU A 109 -11.94 8.39 26.10
C GLU A 109 -12.04 7.16 25.18
N ALA A 110 -12.14 7.37 23.86
CA ALA A 110 -12.03 6.32 22.84
C ALA A 110 -10.69 5.57 22.84
N GLN A 111 -9.62 6.17 23.39
CA GLN A 111 -8.29 5.57 23.51
C GLN A 111 -8.10 4.77 24.80
N ARG A 112 -9.07 4.84 25.75
CA ARG A 112 -9.10 3.99 26.96
C ARG A 112 -9.56 2.56 26.68
N GLY A 113 -10.24 2.34 25.55
CA GLY A 113 -10.92 1.06 25.25
C GLY A 113 -10.01 -0.10 24.85
N GLU A 114 -8.71 0.12 24.65
CA GLU A 114 -7.76 -0.91 24.19
C GLU A 114 -6.85 -1.49 25.28
N LEU A 115 -6.89 -0.96 26.51
CA LEU A 115 -6.07 -1.46 27.61
C LEU A 115 -6.84 -2.52 28.41
N ALA A 116 -6.23 -3.69 28.61
CA ALA A 116 -6.88 -4.84 29.21
C ALA A 116 -7.03 -4.70 30.74
N SER A 117 -6.31 -3.75 31.38
CA SER A 117 -6.36 -3.51 32.83
C SER A 117 -6.03 -2.06 33.23
N SER A 118 -6.60 -1.57 34.34
CA SER A 118 -6.29 -0.25 34.92
C SER A 118 -4.81 -0.06 35.25
N ASP A 119 -4.11 -1.15 35.58
CA ASP A 119 -2.67 -1.12 35.86
C ASP A 119 -1.85 -0.84 34.59
N GLU A 120 -2.32 -1.26 33.43
CA GLU A 120 -1.69 -0.94 32.15
C GLU A 120 -1.87 0.55 31.84
N GLN A 121 -3.05 1.09 32.10
CA GLN A 121 -3.33 2.51 31.88
C GLN A 121 -2.38 3.43 32.66
N HIS A 122 -2.14 3.14 33.94
CA HIS A 122 -1.16 3.90 34.72
C HIS A 122 0.28 3.74 34.23
N LYS A 123 0.65 2.59 33.65
CA LYS A 123 1.97 2.41 33.03
C LYS A 123 2.11 3.27 31.78
N PHE A 124 1.11 3.27 30.90
CA PHE A 124 1.13 4.07 29.67
C PHE A 124 1.10 5.58 29.95
N GLU A 125 0.33 6.02 30.95
CA GLU A 125 0.33 7.43 31.38
C GLU A 125 1.71 7.90 31.85
N ARG A 126 2.51 7.00 32.47
CA ARG A 126 3.87 7.31 32.92
C ARG A 126 4.91 7.34 31.80
N LEU A 127 4.69 6.63 30.69
CA LEU A 127 5.65 6.54 29.59
C LEU A 127 5.62 7.78 28.69
N GLY A 128 4.49 8.49 28.63
CA GLY A 128 4.37 9.70 27.83
C GLY A 128 4.43 9.45 26.32
N PRO A 129 4.40 10.52 25.50
CA PRO A 129 4.45 10.40 24.04
C PRO A 129 5.83 9.97 23.55
N ILE A 130 5.87 9.04 22.58
CA ILE A 130 7.11 8.56 21.95
C ILE A 130 7.72 9.68 21.08
N ASP A 131 8.97 10.07 21.35
CA ASP A 131 9.69 11.06 20.52
C ASP A 131 10.36 10.38 19.31
N LEU A 132 10.33 11.04 18.16
CA LEU A 132 11.02 10.61 16.95
C LEU A 132 12.52 10.40 17.14
N ARG A 133 13.13 11.11 18.11
CA ARG A 133 14.55 10.91 18.47
C ARG A 133 14.79 9.56 19.11
N GLU A 134 13.88 9.10 19.96
CA GLU A 134 13.95 7.80 20.63
C GLU A 134 13.78 6.66 19.60
N VAL A 135 12.87 6.84 18.65
CA VAL A 135 12.69 5.88 17.54
C VAL A 135 13.95 5.74 16.71
N ARG A 136 14.63 6.85 16.39
CA ARG A 136 15.86 6.84 15.59
C ARG A 136 17.08 6.32 16.34
N ALA A 137 17.12 6.48 17.66
CA ALA A 137 18.20 5.98 18.50
C ALA A 137 18.01 4.50 18.87
N CYS A 138 16.86 3.90 18.55
CA CYS A 138 16.58 2.50 18.80
C CYS A 138 17.39 1.61 17.85
N ASP A 139 18.20 0.72 18.42
CA ASP A 139 18.89 -0.34 17.69
C ASP A 139 17.92 -1.50 17.42
N LEU A 140 17.40 -1.53 16.19
CA LEU A 140 16.41 -2.51 15.76
C LEU A 140 16.98 -3.94 15.69
N ASP A 141 18.28 -4.10 15.44
CA ASP A 141 18.90 -5.42 15.33
C ASP A 141 19.01 -6.07 16.72
N LEU A 142 19.44 -5.28 17.72
CA LEU A 142 19.49 -5.72 19.11
C LEU A 142 18.09 -6.01 19.68
N LEU A 143 17.08 -5.24 19.28
CA LEU A 143 15.69 -5.49 19.64
C LEU A 143 15.17 -6.81 19.04
N CYS A 144 15.43 -7.04 17.75
CA CYS A 144 15.07 -8.29 17.08
C CYS A 144 15.70 -9.50 17.77
N GLN A 145 16.98 -9.41 18.14
CA GLN A 145 17.67 -10.48 18.85
C GLN A 145 17.03 -10.80 20.20
N LYS A 146 16.72 -9.77 21.01
CA LYS A 146 16.06 -9.94 22.31
C LYS A 146 14.66 -10.56 22.21
N LEU A 147 13.92 -10.26 21.14
CA LEU A 147 12.59 -10.83 20.91
C LEU A 147 12.67 -12.30 20.48
N MET A 148 13.71 -12.69 19.72
CA MET A 148 13.94 -14.08 19.36
C MET A 148 14.46 -14.92 20.54
N ASP A 149 15.23 -14.30 21.44
CA ASP A 149 15.79 -14.96 22.63
C ASP A 149 14.81 -15.00 23.83
N ALA A 150 13.66 -14.33 23.72
CA ALA A 150 12.65 -14.34 24.78
C ALA A 150 11.95 -15.71 24.82
N PRO A 151 12.02 -16.46 25.95
CA PRO A 151 11.30 -17.72 26.08
C PRO A 151 9.79 -17.44 26.09
N LEU A 152 9.06 -18.13 25.23
CA LEU A 152 7.60 -18.17 25.26
C LEU A 152 7.15 -18.69 26.64
N GLN A 153 6.60 -17.82 27.47
CA GLN A 153 5.87 -18.19 28.68
C GLN A 153 4.39 -18.42 28.35
#